data_AF-A0A108CMS6-F1
#
_entry.id   AF-A0A108CMS6-F1
#
_cell.length_a   1.000
_cell.length_b   1.000
_cell.length_c   1.000
_cell.angle_alpha   90.00
_cell.angle_beta   90.00
_cell.angle_gamma   90.00
#
_symmetry.space_group_name_H-M   'P 1'
#
loop_
_entity.id
_entity.type
_entity.pdbx_description
1 polymer ?
#
loop_
_entity_poly.entity_id
_entity_poly.type
_entity_poly.pdbx_seq_one_letter_code
_entity_poly.pdbx_strand_id
1 'polypeptide(L)'
;MGNRPIVWMLHVSCLWIPAGFAMLALSVAGVVPHSLAVHVLTVGAIGGAIIAMVTRTALGHTGRKLVAGPWERLCYWLMIGATLLRAFGPLIPGTPYGFWLDASGACWIVALLAYTIHYVPILISPRADGRAD
;
A
#
# COMPACT_ATOMS: atom_id res chain seq x y z
N MET A 1 8.94 -23.63 -6.27
CA MET A 1 9.01 -22.15 -6.25
C MET A 1 7.66 -21.66 -5.73
N GLY A 2 7.54 -21.48 -4.41
CA GLY A 2 6.26 -21.26 -3.74
C GLY A 2 5.71 -19.86 -4.01
N ASN A 3 4.45 -19.78 -4.38
CA ASN A 3 3.72 -18.52 -4.56
C ASN A 3 3.79 -17.72 -3.25
N ARG A 4 4.59 -16.63 -3.21
CA ARG A 4 4.80 -15.77 -2.03
C ARG A 4 3.98 -14.48 -2.21
N PRO A 5 2.66 -14.48 -1.98
CA PRO A 5 1.79 -13.34 -2.27
C PRO A 5 2.16 -12.06 -1.49
N ILE A 6 2.84 -12.17 -0.34
CA ILE A 6 3.33 -11.01 0.42
C ILE A 6 4.42 -10.24 -0.34
N VAL A 7 5.32 -10.95 -1.03
CA VAL A 7 6.45 -10.29 -1.73
C VAL A 7 5.98 -9.62 -3.02
N TRP A 8 4.89 -10.08 -3.62
CA TRP A 8 4.32 -9.43 -4.80
C TRP A 8 3.96 -7.97 -4.53
N MET A 9 3.40 -7.65 -3.36
CA MET A 9 3.02 -6.26 -3.05
C MET A 9 4.24 -5.35 -2.98
N LEU A 10 5.37 -5.88 -2.52
CA LEU A 10 6.63 -5.16 -2.55
C LEU A 10 7.06 -4.85 -3.98
N HIS A 11 6.93 -5.81 -4.92
CA HIS A 11 7.23 -5.57 -6.33
C HIS A 11 6.33 -4.50 -6.93
N VAL A 12 5.02 -4.52 -6.65
CA VAL A 12 4.10 -3.46 -7.08
C VAL A 12 4.54 -2.10 -6.54
N SER A 13 4.94 -2.04 -5.28
CA SER A 13 5.46 -0.82 -4.65
C SER A 13 6.75 -0.35 -5.32
N CYS A 14 7.66 -1.27 -5.66
CA CYS A 14 8.86 -0.97 -6.41
C CYS A 14 8.56 -0.48 -7.84
N LEU A 15 7.50 -0.96 -8.51
CA LEU A 15 7.11 -0.50 -9.85
C LEU A 15 6.62 0.96 -9.84
N TRP A 16 6.07 1.45 -8.72
CA TRP A 16 5.69 2.85 -8.58
C TRP A 16 6.89 3.80 -8.53
N ILE A 17 8.09 3.32 -8.20
CA ILE A 17 9.32 4.14 -8.19
C ILE A 17 9.68 4.64 -9.60
N PRO A 18 9.98 3.77 -10.59
CA PRO A 18 10.27 4.24 -11.95
C PRO A 18 9.07 4.95 -12.57
N ALA A 19 7.83 4.53 -12.29
CA ALA A 19 6.64 5.21 -12.79
C ALA A 19 6.53 6.65 -12.25
N GLY A 20 6.78 6.85 -10.96
CA GLY A 20 6.76 8.17 -10.32
C GLY A 20 7.86 9.09 -10.86
N PHE A 21 9.07 8.58 -11.09
CA PHE A 21 10.14 9.36 -11.73
C PHE A 21 9.84 9.70 -13.19
N ALA A 22 9.26 8.77 -13.96
CA ALA A 22 8.81 9.05 -15.32
C ALA A 22 7.72 10.16 -15.32
N MET A 23 6.79 10.11 -14.38
CA MET A 23 5.76 11.14 -14.21
C MET A 23 6.34 12.48 -13.75
N LEU A 24 7.38 12.47 -12.92
CA LEU A 24 8.09 13.69 -12.54
C LEU A 24 8.75 14.34 -13.75
N ALA A 25 9.40 13.56 -14.61
CA ALA A 25 9.96 14.05 -15.86
C ALA A 25 8.89 14.64 -16.79
N LEU A 26 7.75 13.95 -16.94
CA LEU A 26 6.60 14.45 -17.69
C LEU A 26 6.00 15.73 -17.08
N SER A 27 6.06 15.87 -15.75
CA SER A 27 5.59 17.07 -15.07
C SER A 27 6.50 18.27 -15.36
N VAL A 28 7.82 18.08 -15.36
CA VAL A 28 8.78 19.13 -15.76
C VAL A 28 8.57 19.54 -17.23
N ALA A 29 8.17 18.60 -18.09
CA ALA A 29 7.81 18.88 -19.48
C ALA A 29 6.40 19.51 -19.65
N GLY A 30 5.65 19.74 -18.57
CA GLY A 30 4.31 20.33 -18.61
C GLY A 30 3.17 19.39 -19.07
N VAL A 31 3.44 18.09 -19.17
CA VAL A 31 2.46 17.10 -19.69
C VAL A 31 1.49 16.63 -18.60
N VAL A 32 1.96 16.47 -17.36
CA VAL A 32 1.14 16.02 -16.23
C VAL A 32 1.31 16.92 -15.01
N PRO A 33 0.31 16.99 -14.10
CA PRO A 33 0.45 17.74 -12.86
C PRO A 33 1.55 17.18 -11.96
N HIS A 34 2.32 18.06 -11.31
CA HIS A 34 3.36 17.64 -10.36
C HIS A 34 2.81 16.80 -9.21
N SER A 35 1.61 17.15 -8.73
CA SER A 35 0.92 16.41 -7.67
C SER A 35 0.73 14.93 -8.01
N LEU A 36 0.51 14.59 -9.28
CA LEU A 36 0.33 13.19 -9.70
C LEU A 36 1.60 12.37 -9.42
N ALA A 37 2.76 12.87 -9.85
CA ALA A 37 4.05 12.20 -9.61
C ALA A 37 4.33 12.03 -8.11
N VAL A 38 4.06 13.07 -7.31
CA VAL A 38 4.24 13.05 -5.85
C VAL A 38 3.38 11.96 -5.20
N HIS A 39 2.11 11.80 -5.59
CA HIS A 39 1.23 10.81 -4.98
C HIS A 39 1.54 9.38 -5.45
N VAL A 40 2.02 9.20 -6.68
CA VAL A 40 2.53 7.91 -7.14
C VAL A 40 3.74 7.47 -6.29
N LEU A 41 4.67 8.38 -6.02
CA LEU A 41 5.84 8.08 -5.18
C LEU A 41 5.47 7.88 -3.71
N THR A 42 4.67 8.77 -3.14
CA THR A 42 4.38 8.76 -1.69
C THR A 42 3.33 7.71 -1.30
N VAL A 43 2.21 7.63 -2.03
CA VAL A 43 1.14 6.68 -1.72
C VAL A 43 1.45 5.31 -2.31
N GLY A 44 1.85 5.27 -3.58
CA GLY A 44 2.13 4.04 -4.32
C GLY A 44 3.40 3.34 -3.83
N ALA A 45 4.54 4.02 -3.97
CA ALA A 45 5.83 3.40 -3.63
C ALA A 45 6.03 3.29 -2.11
N ILE A 46 6.01 4.42 -1.40
CA ILE A 46 6.31 4.43 0.05
C ILE A 46 5.19 3.75 0.84
N GLY A 47 3.93 4.19 0.67
CA GLY A 47 2.78 3.61 1.37
C GLY A 47 2.61 2.11 1.08
N GLY A 48 2.71 1.72 -0.19
CA GLY A 48 2.69 0.31 -0.60
C GLY A 48 3.82 -0.52 0.01
N ALA A 49 5.05 0.00 0.01
CA ALA A 49 6.20 -0.71 0.58
C ALA A 49 6.06 -0.87 2.10
N ILE A 50 5.55 0.16 2.79
CA ILE A 50 5.25 0.09 4.22
C ILE A 50 4.26 -1.04 4.49
N ILE A 51 3.10 -1.09 3.82
CA ILE A 51 2.10 -2.12 4.09
C ILE A 51 2.62 -3.54 3.80
N ALA A 52 3.41 -3.70 2.73
CA ALA A 52 4.07 -4.96 2.40
C ALA A 52 5.07 -5.40 3.47
N MET A 53 5.87 -4.45 3.97
CA MET A 53 6.89 -4.72 4.98
C MET A 53 6.28 -5.01 6.35
N VAL A 54 5.34 -4.20 6.83
CA VAL A 54 4.78 -4.35 8.19
C VAL A 54 3.97 -5.64 8.35
N THR A 55 3.23 -6.06 7.32
CA THR A 55 2.54 -7.36 7.32
C THR A 55 3.54 -8.52 7.36
N ARG A 56 4.61 -8.44 6.56
CA ARG A 56 5.68 -9.46 6.55
C ARG A 56 6.42 -9.54 7.89
N THR A 57 6.82 -8.40 8.44
CA THR A 57 7.59 -8.35 9.69
C THR A 57 6.74 -8.82 10.86
N ALA A 58 5.47 -8.42 10.94
CA ALA A 58 4.57 -8.88 11.98
C ALA A 58 4.38 -10.41 11.98
N LEU A 59 4.19 -11.03 10.82
CA LEU A 59 4.11 -12.50 10.72
C LEU A 59 5.46 -13.16 11.07
N GLY A 60 6.57 -12.63 10.57
CA GLY A 60 7.91 -13.18 10.80
C GLY A 60 8.36 -13.11 12.27
N HIS A 61 8.16 -11.98 12.92
CA HIS A 61 8.55 -11.78 14.33
C HIS A 61 7.62 -12.46 15.33
N THR A 62 6.44 -12.90 14.89
CA THR A 62 5.50 -13.61 15.78
C THR A 62 5.45 -15.12 15.51
N GLY A 63 6.38 -15.65 14.70
CA GLY A 63 6.50 -17.08 14.40
C GLY A 63 5.35 -17.64 13.54
N ARG A 64 4.60 -16.78 12.86
CA ARG A 64 3.45 -17.17 12.02
C ARG A 64 3.88 -17.41 10.57
N LYS A 65 3.08 -18.19 9.83
CA LYS A 65 3.36 -18.48 8.41
C LYS A 65 3.33 -17.20 7.58
N LEU A 66 4.36 -16.98 6.76
CA LEU A 66 4.50 -15.83 5.86
C LEU A 66 3.62 -15.97 4.60
N VAL A 67 2.30 -16.02 4.79
CA VAL A 67 1.32 -16.18 3.72
C VAL A 67 0.29 -15.06 3.83
N ALA A 68 -0.01 -14.40 2.70
CA ALA A 68 -1.05 -13.37 2.65
C ALA A 68 -2.43 -14.05 2.71
N GLY A 69 -3.10 -13.89 3.85
CA GLY A 69 -4.49 -14.21 4.05
C GLY A 69 -5.44 -13.13 3.52
N PRO A 70 -6.72 -13.18 3.90
CA PRO A 70 -7.73 -12.23 3.44
C PRO A 70 -7.46 -10.79 3.90
N TRP A 71 -6.94 -10.60 5.12
CA TRP A 71 -6.66 -9.28 5.70
C TRP A 71 -5.53 -8.55 4.97
N GLU A 72 -4.45 -9.26 4.66
CA GLU A 72 -3.31 -8.73 3.92
C GLU A 72 -3.73 -8.33 2.51
N ARG A 73 -4.47 -9.22 1.83
CA ARG A 73 -5.00 -8.91 0.49
C ARG A 73 -5.92 -7.70 0.49
N LEU A 74 -6.79 -7.58 1.49
CA LEU A 74 -7.64 -6.40 1.66
C LEU A 74 -6.80 -5.13 1.80
N CYS A 75 -5.82 -5.12 2.69
CA CYS A 75 -4.93 -3.97 2.87
C CYS A 75 -4.17 -3.62 1.57
N TYR A 76 -3.65 -4.61 0.86
CA TYR A 76 -2.88 -4.40 -0.38
C TYR A 76 -3.75 -3.80 -1.48
N TRP A 77 -4.96 -4.35 -1.71
CA TRP A 77 -5.86 -3.83 -2.71
C TRP A 77 -6.39 -2.44 -2.38
N LEU A 78 -6.68 -2.17 -1.10
CA LEU A 78 -7.09 -0.83 -0.67
C LEU A 78 -5.97 0.19 -0.83
N MET A 79 -4.71 -0.17 -0.54
CA MET A 79 -3.57 0.73 -0.75
C MET A 79 -3.33 1.01 -2.24
N ILE A 80 -3.43 -0.01 -3.09
CA ILE A 80 -3.36 0.18 -4.56
C ILE A 80 -4.50 1.07 -5.04
N GLY A 81 -5.72 0.82 -4.55
CA GLY A 81 -6.90 1.64 -4.84
C GLY A 81 -6.70 3.09 -4.41
N ALA A 82 -6.18 3.32 -3.21
CA ALA A 82 -5.86 4.66 -2.72
C ALA A 82 -4.84 5.36 -3.64
N THR A 83 -3.79 4.68 -4.09
CA THR A 83 -2.82 5.24 -5.06
C THR A 83 -3.50 5.63 -6.36
N LEU A 84 -4.31 4.74 -6.92
CA LEU A 84 -4.98 4.96 -8.20
C LEU A 84 -5.96 6.14 -8.13
N LEU A 85 -6.82 6.14 -7.11
CA LEU A 85 -7.80 7.21 -6.87
C LEU A 85 -7.09 8.54 -6.62
N ARG A 86 -6.01 8.55 -5.84
CA ARG A 86 -5.31 9.79 -5.48
C ARG A 86 -4.56 10.42 -6.64
N ALA A 87 -3.85 9.60 -7.42
CA ALA A 87 -2.97 10.05 -8.48
C ALA A 87 -3.72 10.31 -9.79
N PHE A 88 -4.64 9.41 -10.16
CA PHE A 88 -5.29 9.45 -11.48
C PHE A 88 -6.75 9.89 -11.43
N GLY A 89 -7.44 9.73 -10.29
CA GLY A 89 -8.84 10.14 -10.14
C GLY A 89 -9.09 11.61 -10.54
N PRO A 90 -8.31 12.58 -10.02
CA PRO A 90 -8.44 13.99 -10.39
C PRO A 90 -8.23 14.32 -11.88
N LEU A 91 -7.70 13.39 -12.69
CA LEU A 91 -7.60 13.57 -14.14
C LEU A 91 -8.92 13.32 -14.87
N ILE A 92 -9.89 12.67 -14.22
CA ILE A 92 -11.19 12.35 -14.80
C ILE A 92 -12.07 13.62 -14.78
N PRO A 93 -12.45 14.16 -15.94
CA PRO A 93 -13.28 15.36 -16.01
C PRO A 93 -14.70 15.07 -15.52
N GLY A 94 -15.35 16.07 -14.92
CA GLY A 94 -16.75 15.99 -14.49
C GLY A 94 -16.99 15.43 -13.09
N THR A 95 -15.96 14.99 -12.37
CA THR A 95 -16.06 14.60 -10.95
C THR A 95 -15.32 15.60 -10.07
N PRO A 96 -15.92 16.08 -8.96
CA PRO A 96 -15.25 17.01 -8.05
C PRO A 96 -13.98 16.42 -7.44
N TYR A 97 -12.94 17.25 -7.30
CA TYR A 97 -11.68 16.84 -6.66
C TYR A 97 -11.90 16.23 -5.26
N GLY A 98 -12.82 16.81 -4.47
CA GLY A 98 -13.13 16.34 -3.12
C GLY A 98 -13.57 14.87 -3.08
N PHE A 99 -14.34 14.41 -4.07
CA PHE A 99 -14.75 13.01 -4.14
C PHE A 99 -13.57 12.05 -4.25
N TRP A 100 -12.59 12.35 -5.11
CA TRP A 100 -11.40 11.51 -5.27
C TRP A 100 -10.51 11.53 -4.03
N LEU A 101 -10.41 12.69 -3.38
CA LEU A 101 -9.68 12.84 -2.13
C LEU A 101 -10.32 11.98 -1.04
N ASP A 102 -11.63 12.08 -0.85
CA ASP A 102 -12.37 11.35 0.18
C ASP A 102 -12.34 9.84 -0.09
N ALA A 103 -12.54 9.42 -1.34
CA ALA A 103 -12.49 8.01 -1.74
C ALA A 103 -11.10 7.41 -1.51
N SER A 104 -10.03 8.12 -1.90
CA SER A 104 -8.67 7.69 -1.62
C SER A 104 -8.39 7.63 -0.12
N GLY A 105 -8.83 8.64 0.64
CA GLY A 105 -8.65 8.72 2.08
C GLY A 105 -9.36 7.57 2.79
N ALA A 106 -10.59 7.25 2.37
CA ALA A 106 -11.36 6.12 2.88
C ALA A 106 -10.65 4.79 2.63
N CYS A 107 -10.14 4.55 1.42
CA CYS A 107 -9.35 3.35 1.13
C CYS A 107 -8.13 3.22 2.05
N TRP A 108 -7.38 4.31 2.24
CA TRP A 108 -6.22 4.35 3.11
C TRP A 108 -6.57 4.07 4.58
N ILE A 109 -7.60 4.74 5.11
CA ILE A 109 -8.07 4.58 6.49
C ILE A 109 -8.51 3.14 6.73
N VAL A 110 -9.33 2.58 5.84
CA VAL A 110 -9.81 1.20 5.97
C VAL A 110 -8.65 0.21 5.90
N ALA A 111 -7.66 0.42 5.03
CA ALA A 111 -6.47 -0.44 4.95
C ALA A 111 -5.69 -0.47 6.26
N LEU A 112 -5.39 0.71 6.83
CA LEU A 112 -4.62 0.80 8.06
C LEU A 112 -5.41 0.34 9.29
N LEU A 113 -6.72 0.60 9.33
CA LEU A 113 -7.58 0.08 10.39
C LEU A 113 -7.67 -1.45 10.33
N ALA A 114 -7.86 -2.03 9.14
CA ALA A 114 -7.89 -3.47 8.96
C ALA A 114 -6.56 -4.11 9.40
N TYR A 115 -5.43 -3.52 9.01
CA TYR A 115 -4.11 -3.94 9.49
C TYR A 115 -4.03 -3.88 11.02
N THR A 116 -4.35 -2.74 11.62
CA THR A 116 -4.22 -2.51 13.07
C THR A 116 -5.10 -3.48 13.86
N ILE A 117 -6.39 -3.60 13.51
CA ILE A 117 -7.35 -4.49 14.18
C ILE A 117 -6.87 -5.95 14.11
N HIS A 118 -6.32 -6.38 12.96
CA HIS A 118 -5.87 -7.75 12.80
C HIS A 118 -4.52 -8.03 13.48
N TYR A 119 -3.56 -7.12 13.35
CA TYR A 119 -2.16 -7.37 13.73
C TYR A 119 -1.78 -6.92 15.13
N VAL A 120 -2.46 -5.93 15.73
CA VAL A 120 -2.21 -5.56 17.14
C VAL A 120 -2.35 -6.76 18.08
N PRO A 121 -3.45 -7.55 18.09
CA PRO A 121 -3.56 -8.70 18.98
C PRO A 121 -2.49 -9.77 18.70
N ILE A 122 -2.09 -9.94 17.44
CA ILE A 122 -1.03 -10.85 17.00
C ILE A 122 0.34 -10.44 17.57
N LEU A 123 0.63 -9.14 17.59
CA LEU A 123 1.90 -8.56 18.03
C LEU A 123 2.07 -8.52 19.55
N ILE A 124 0.97 -8.39 20.30
CA ILE A 124 0.98 -8.41 21.77
C ILE A 124 0.82 -9.81 22.36
N SER A 125 0.52 -10.81 21.52
CA SER A 125 0.43 -12.21 21.94
C SER A 125 1.81 -12.87 21.94
N PRO A 126 2.04 -13.91 22.77
CA PRO A 126 3.21 -14.77 22.66
C PRO A 126 3.39 -15.30 21.24
N ARG A 127 4.65 -15.54 20.87
CA ARG A 127 4.99 -16.13 19.57
C ARG A 127 4.28 -17.47 19.37
N ALA A 128 3.77 -17.69 18.17
CA ALA A 128 3.04 -18.92 17.85
C ALA A 128 3.94 -20.17 17.77
N ASP A 129 5.25 -20.00 17.62
CA ASP A 129 6.22 -21.10 17.50
C ASP A 129 6.87 -21.49 18.84
N GLY A 130 6.49 -20.85 19.95
CA GLY A 130 6.94 -21.19 21.30
C GLY A 130 8.44 -21.00 21.56
N ARG A 131 9.17 -20.35 20.65
CA ARG A 131 10.59 -20.05 20.85
C ARG A 131 10.73 -18.89 21.82
N ALA A 132 11.51 -19.09 22.88
CA ALA A 132 12.08 -17.98 23.64
C ALA A 132 13.11 -17.30 22.74
N ASP A 133 13.00 -15.98 22.64
CA ASP A 133 14.00 -15.08 22.08
C ASP A 133 15.36 -15.24 22.77
#